data_AF-A0A699Z2N2-F1
#
_entry.id   AF-A0A699Z2N2-F1
#
_cell.length_a   1.000
_cell.length_b   1.000
_cell.length_c   1.000
_cell.angle_alpha   90.00
_cell.angle_beta   90.00
_cell.angle_gamma   90.00
#
_symmetry.space_group_name_H-M   'P 1'
#
loop_
_entity.id
_entity.type
_entity.pdbx_description
1 polymer ?
#
loop_
_entity_poly.entity_id
_entity_poly.type
_entity_poly.pdbx_seq_one_letter_code
_entity_poly.pdbx_strand_id
1 'polypeptide(L)'
;MAHTSPFAKPSAWGTAAMIESLQPQATCTVCLDEGYALVTVSCLHRLCVDCARRVVATLKDHPLSCPVCRQLVRGFHAPNDLAGLAKALDS
;
A
#
# COMPACT_ATOMS: atom_id res chain seq x y z
N MET A 1 -50.98 20.39 -16.94
CA MET A 1 -49.63 21.00 -16.94
C MET A 1 -49.50 21.94 -15.75
N ALA A 2 -48.26 22.12 -15.25
CA ALA A 2 -47.81 22.96 -14.13
C ALA A 2 -48.07 22.42 -12.70
N HIS A 3 -47.19 21.50 -12.24
CA HIS A 3 -46.93 21.29 -10.81
C HIS A 3 -45.87 22.31 -10.37
N THR A 4 -46.24 23.31 -9.57
CA THR A 4 -45.27 24.19 -8.90
C THR A 4 -44.98 23.62 -7.51
N SER A 5 -43.86 22.89 -7.41
CA SER A 5 -43.38 22.38 -6.12
C SER A 5 -42.55 23.47 -5.39
N PRO A 6 -42.83 23.80 -4.12
CA PRO A 6 -42.20 24.89 -3.39
C PRO A 6 -40.86 24.55 -2.72
N PHE A 7 -40.22 23.45 -3.09
CA PHE A 7 -38.94 23.03 -2.48
C PHE A 7 -37.75 23.72 -3.16
N ALA A 8 -37.49 24.98 -2.78
CA ALA A 8 -36.21 25.62 -3.04
C ALA A 8 -35.69 26.27 -1.75
N LYS A 9 -34.96 25.49 -0.97
CA LYS A 9 -33.99 26.00 0.00
C LYS A 9 -32.69 25.20 -0.10
N PRO A 10 -31.68 25.69 -0.83
CA PRO A 10 -30.32 25.23 -0.62
C PRO A 10 -29.72 26.07 0.51
N SER A 11 -29.75 25.55 1.74
CA SER A 11 -28.99 26.11 2.86
C SER A 11 -28.49 24.98 3.74
N ALA A 12 -27.25 24.59 3.50
CA ALA A 12 -26.22 24.37 4.52
C ALA A 12 -25.11 23.58 3.84
N TRP A 13 -24.02 24.29 3.56
CA TRP A 13 -22.64 23.81 3.63
C TRP A 13 -22.44 22.30 3.36
N GLY A 14 -22.13 21.99 2.11
CA GLY A 14 -21.49 20.73 1.78
C GLY A 14 -20.14 20.60 2.50
N THR A 15 -19.67 19.36 2.52
CA THR A 15 -18.40 18.88 3.09
C THR A 15 -18.42 18.65 4.61
N ALA A 16 -19.23 17.68 5.04
CA ALA A 16 -18.67 16.66 5.92
C ALA A 16 -17.61 15.91 5.09
N ALA A 17 -16.44 16.54 4.93
CA ALA A 17 -15.26 15.87 4.45
C ALA A 17 -15.00 14.79 5.50
N MET A 18 -15.40 13.57 5.16
CA MET A 18 -14.93 12.37 5.84
C MET A 18 -13.42 12.46 5.70
N ILE A 19 -12.74 12.88 6.76
CA ILE A 19 -11.35 12.56 6.94
C ILE A 19 -11.38 11.05 7.17
N GLU A 20 -11.49 10.30 6.08
CA GLU A 20 -11.04 8.93 6.02
C GLU A 20 -9.59 9.05 6.44
N SER A 21 -9.35 8.77 7.73
CA SER A 21 -8.04 8.78 8.33
C SER A 21 -7.17 8.00 7.35
N LEU A 22 -6.24 8.69 6.70
CA LEU A 22 -5.40 8.13 5.65
C LEU A 22 -4.50 7.10 6.30
N GLN A 23 -5.08 5.95 6.66
CA GLN A 23 -4.32 4.76 6.98
C GLN A 23 -3.49 4.54 5.75
N PRO A 24 -2.15 4.49 5.87
CA PRO A 24 -1.29 4.29 4.72
C PRO A 24 -1.80 3.01 4.07
N GLN A 25 -2.38 3.13 2.88
CA GLN A 25 -3.12 2.04 2.24
C GLN A 25 -2.28 0.76 2.37
N ALA A 26 -2.73 -0.14 3.23
CA ALA A 26 -2.04 -1.38 3.53
C ALA A 26 -2.40 -2.43 2.47
N THR A 27 -2.68 -1.98 1.25
CA THR A 27 -3.07 -2.82 0.13
C THR A 27 -1.81 -3.25 -0.59
N CYS A 28 -1.62 -4.56 -0.67
CA CYS A 28 -0.48 -5.10 -1.40
C CYS A 28 -0.72 -4.90 -2.90
N THR A 29 0.21 -4.27 -3.61
CA THR A 29 0.07 -4.06 -5.07
C THR A 29 0.12 -5.34 -5.91
N VAL A 30 0.49 -6.48 -5.29
CA VAL A 30 0.56 -7.78 -5.97
C VAL A 30 -0.76 -8.54 -5.89
N CYS A 31 -1.39 -8.59 -4.71
CA CYS A 31 -2.66 -9.31 -4.52
C CYS A 31 -3.88 -8.39 -4.35
N LEU A 32 -3.66 -7.09 -4.26
CA LEU A 32 -4.66 -6.04 -4.02
C LEU A 32 -5.47 -6.24 -2.72
N ASP A 33 -4.91 -6.99 -1.76
CA ASP A 33 -5.55 -7.35 -0.49
C ASP A 33 -4.96 -6.53 0.68
N GLU A 34 -5.73 -6.42 1.76
CA GLU A 34 -5.38 -5.68 2.97
C GLU A 34 -4.46 -6.52 3.86
N GLY A 35 -3.29 -5.99 4.26
CA GLY A 35 -2.41 -6.72 5.17
C GLY A 35 -1.13 -5.99 5.58
N TYR A 36 -0.47 -6.52 6.61
CA TYR A 36 0.84 -6.04 7.05
C TYR A 36 1.85 -6.12 5.90
N ALA A 37 2.42 -4.96 5.55
CA ALA A 37 3.29 -4.83 4.40
C ALA A 37 4.77 -4.95 4.80
N LEU A 38 5.49 -5.92 4.24
CA LEU A 38 6.95 -5.95 4.27
C LEU A 38 7.53 -5.02 3.20
N VAL A 39 8.65 -4.37 3.52
CA VAL A 39 9.37 -3.47 2.62
C VAL A 39 10.61 -4.17 2.10
N THR A 40 10.80 -4.23 0.78
CA THR A 40 12.04 -4.76 0.20
C THR A 40 13.22 -3.84 0.47
N VAL A 41 14.35 -4.38 0.91
CA VAL A 41 15.56 -3.59 1.22
C VAL A 41 16.07 -2.80 0.00
N SER A 42 16.10 -3.44 -1.17
CA SER A 42 16.78 -2.90 -2.35
C SER A 42 15.97 -1.87 -3.13
N CYS A 43 14.63 -1.92 -3.05
CA CYS A 43 13.76 -1.10 -3.89
C CYS A 43 12.55 -0.52 -3.16
N LEU A 44 12.47 -0.71 -1.84
CA LEU A 44 11.48 -0.10 -0.96
C LEU A 44 10.01 -0.36 -1.34
N HIS A 45 9.75 -1.42 -2.11
CA HIS A 45 8.40 -1.81 -2.49
C HIS A 45 7.74 -2.61 -1.37
N ARG A 46 6.46 -2.31 -1.15
CA ARG A 46 5.62 -2.89 -0.10
C ARG A 46 4.87 -4.11 -0.62
N LEU A 47 4.95 -5.23 0.11
CA LEU A 47 4.29 -6.50 -0.21
C LEU A 47 3.65 -7.08 1.05
N CYS A 48 2.48 -7.72 0.95
CA CYS A 48 1.96 -8.45 2.11
C CYS A 48 2.85 -9.66 2.45
N VAL A 49 2.75 -10.14 3.69
CA VAL A 49 3.50 -11.30 4.18
C VAL A 49 3.32 -12.52 3.26
N ASP A 50 2.11 -12.78 2.76
CA ASP A 50 1.83 -13.92 1.89
C ASP A 50 2.49 -13.80 0.51
N CYS A 51 2.49 -12.61 -0.09
CA CYS A 51 3.17 -12.37 -1.35
C CYS A 51 4.69 -12.47 -1.18
N ALA A 52 5.25 -11.94 -0.09
CA ALA A 52 6.67 -12.07 0.21
C ALA A 52 7.08 -13.55 0.42
N ARG A 53 6.27 -14.34 1.14
CA ARG A 53 6.48 -15.78 1.30
C ARG A 53 6.48 -16.51 -0.02
N ARG A 54 5.55 -16.19 -0.93
CA ARG A 54 5.54 -16.74 -2.29
C ARG A 54 6.82 -16.42 -3.04
N VAL A 55 7.26 -15.17 -3.03
CA VAL A 55 8.52 -14.76 -3.68
C VAL A 55 9.71 -15.58 -3.18
N VAL A 56 9.82 -15.79 -1.86
CA VAL A 56 10.89 -16.61 -1.25
C VAL A 56 10.73 -18.10 -1.58
N ALA A 57 9.49 -18.61 -1.65
CA ALA A 57 9.22 -20.01 -1.91
C ALA A 57 9.44 -20.42 -3.38
N THR A 58 9.25 -19.49 -4.34
CA THR A 58 9.33 -19.80 -5.78
C THR A 58 10.76 -20.05 -6.25
N LEU A 59 11.79 -19.56 -5.55
CA LEU A 59 13.16 -19.52 -6.09
C LEU A 59 14.18 -19.97 -5.03
N LYS A 60 14.33 -21.30 -4.88
CA LYS A 60 15.42 -21.89 -4.06
C LYS A 60 16.81 -21.75 -4.71
N ASP A 61 16.86 -21.58 -6.04
CA ASP A 61 18.09 -21.67 -6.84
C ASP A 61 18.41 -20.42 -7.67
N HIS A 62 17.58 -19.37 -7.59
CA HIS A 62 17.76 -18.13 -8.37
C HIS A 62 17.60 -16.91 -7.48
N PRO A 63 18.28 -15.79 -7.77
CA PRO A 63 18.11 -14.60 -6.94
C PRO A 63 16.67 -14.10 -6.96
N LEU A 64 16.18 -13.77 -5.75
CA LEU A 64 14.84 -13.27 -5.51
C LEU A 64 14.64 -11.96 -6.28
N SER A 65 13.59 -11.88 -7.09
CA SER A 65 13.25 -10.68 -7.85
C SER A 65 11.99 -10.02 -7.28
N CYS A 66 12.00 -8.70 -7.18
CA CYS A 66 10.86 -7.94 -6.70
C CYS A 66 9.72 -8.06 -7.72
N PRO A 67 8.50 -8.46 -7.32
CA PRO A 67 7.38 -8.60 -8.26
C PRO A 67 6.91 -7.26 -8.84
N VAL A 68 7.26 -6.13 -8.22
CA VAL A 68 6.85 -4.79 -8.67
C VAL A 68 7.81 -4.23 -9.71
N CYS A 69 9.12 -4.22 -9.42
CA CYS A 69 10.12 -3.56 -10.27
C CYS A 69 11.21 -4.49 -10.81
N ARG A 70 11.13 -5.80 -10.51
CA ARG A 70 12.07 -6.86 -10.95
C ARG A 70 13.51 -6.69 -10.47
N GLN A 71 13.77 -5.77 -9.54
CA GLN A 71 15.06 -5.63 -8.89
C GLN A 71 15.35 -6.80 -7.95
N LEU A 72 16.64 -7.12 -7.75
CA LEU A 72 17.08 -8.17 -6.86
C LEU A 72 16.72 -7.83 -5.41
N VAL A 73 15.96 -8.70 -4.75
CA VAL A 73 15.57 -8.57 -3.35
C VAL A 73 16.66 -9.16 -2.47
N ARG A 74 17.28 -8.31 -1.65
CA ARG A 74 18.32 -8.71 -0.68
C ARG A 74 17.77 -9.00 0.72
N GLY A 75 16.48 -8.73 0.94
CA GLY A 75 15.80 -8.94 2.21
C GLY A 75 14.50 -8.14 2.32
N PHE A 76 13.83 -8.30 3.46
CA PHE A 76 12.59 -7.61 3.80
C PHE A 76 12.69 -6.98 5.20
N HIS A 77 12.16 -5.77 5.36
CA HIS A 77 11.95 -5.11 6.65
C HIS A 77 10.47 -5.03 7.00
N ALA A 78 10.16 -4.97 8.29
CA ALA A 78 8.82 -4.64 8.74
C ALA A 78 8.50 -3.17 8.37
N PRO A 79 7.22 -2.81 8.13
CA PRO A 79 6.85 -1.49 7.63
C PRO A 79 7.12 -0.37 8.65
N ASN A 80 7.25 -0.72 9.94
CA ASN A 80 7.55 0.20 11.02
C ASN A 80 9.01 0.09 11.51
N ASP A 81 9.85 -0.65 10.79
CA ASP A 81 11.28 -0.80 11.12
C ASP A 81 12.05 0.43 10.63
N LEU A 82 11.91 1.54 11.35
CA LEU A 82 12.61 2.81 11.07
C LEU A 82 14.13 2.64 10.97
N ALA A 83 14.70 1.71 11.75
CA ALA A 83 16.11 1.37 11.69
C ALA A 83 16.52 0.73 10.34
N GLY A 84 15.65 -0.09 9.76
CA GLY A 84 15.85 -0.72 8.46
C GLY A 84 15.68 0.24 7.28
N LEU A 85 14.69 1.12 7.35
CA LEU A 85 14.44 2.15 6.33
C LEU A 85 15.59 3.16 6.26
N ALA A 86 16.13 3.58 7.40
CA ALA A 86 17.26 4.51 7.45
C ALA A 86 18.51 3.94 6.74
N LYS A 87 18.76 2.63 6.87
CA LYS A 87 19.85 1.93 6.17
C LYS A 87 19.63 1.81 4.66
N ALA A 88 18.37 1.72 4.21
CA ALA A 88 18.05 1.56 2.80
C ALA A 88 18.09 2.88 2.00
N LEU A 89 17.99 4.03 2.68
CA LEU A 89 18.05 5.36 2.06
C LEU A 89 19.49 5.94 1.98
N ASP A 90 20.43 5.37 2.75
CA ASP A 90 21.82 5.81 2.88
C ASP A 90 22.80 5.10 1.91
N SER A 91 22.33 4.12 1.11
CA SER A 91 23.17 3.30 0.20
C SER A 91 22.91 3.53 -1.28
#